data_AF-A0A3B0WCT3-F1
#
_entry.id   AF-A0A3B0WCT3-F1
#
_cell.length_a   1.000
_cell.length_b   1.000
_cell.length_c   1.000
_cell.angle_alpha   90.00
_cell.angle_beta   90.00
_cell.angle_gamma   90.00
#
_symmetry.space_group_name_H-M   'P 1'
#
loop_
_entity.id
_entity.type
_entity.pdbx_description
1 polymer ?
#
loop_
_entity_poly.entity_id
_entity_poly.type
_entity_poly.pdbx_seq_one_letter_code
_entity_poly.pdbx_strand_id
1 'polypeptide(L)'
;VSSTGNVGIGTTNPSGKLDIEGGDVFIGTGTLTNASGSEDLSITGNLEVDGILYGDGSGLTGLSGVTASAIAYDDINNPDDISGINFGENTNVWTSTATTQDFFTINATSLTTGTAMVVTNTGGASSLSFKVEDETSDTTPFVITDDGNVGVGTTEPSAKFMVISTSDGAPSNGRDIFSVRGSALQLMFGINSVDQYGWIEAQQEGISSARDIVLNALGGKVGIGTTGPNRKLHVLSSGVIMDAESSSTSSYIDVIGTNNQLRIGTFGGVVGIGEGTSTIPDLAINSSGNVGIGTTSPGALLDVAGAEATDAEIILDADQGDDAADTWKIQSAASDNDLNIINDTSTLVTVQSDGKVGIGTTSPSAAMQIKGADDTWNSHIRLEDDTTTDYSVIIQDNQGMKFRTFTNNDNFYFRDNSNITIMMLEDGGNVGIGTTAPVSTLDINGSVSFSTVSKTADYTATDSDHVILVNSSSGNVTITLPAVSGVSGRVYIFKKTSADGNNVIIDGNASETIDGAVTKTFSTQYEVVTIISDGTVWWVL
;
A
#
# COMPACT_ATOMS: atom_id res chain seq x y z
N VAL A 1 -76.83 107.90 21.90
CA VAL A 1 -77.60 106.88 22.65
C VAL A 1 -78.95 106.68 21.97
N SER A 2 -79.33 105.44 21.69
CA SER A 2 -80.61 105.07 21.07
C SER A 2 -81.78 105.06 22.07
N SER A 3 -83.01 104.95 21.57
CA SER A 3 -84.21 104.68 22.38
C SER A 3 -84.21 103.33 23.09
N THR A 4 -83.34 102.39 22.68
CA THR A 4 -83.11 101.09 23.33
C THR A 4 -82.04 101.14 24.43
N GLY A 5 -81.50 102.34 24.74
CA GLY A 5 -80.46 102.52 25.74
C GLY A 5 -79.13 101.89 25.33
N ASN A 6 -78.80 101.90 24.03
CA ASN A 6 -77.49 101.55 23.50
C ASN A 6 -76.69 102.83 23.19
N VAL A 7 -75.41 102.87 23.51
CA VAL A 7 -74.54 104.02 23.29
C VAL A 7 -73.80 103.85 21.95
N GLY A 8 -74.33 104.44 20.89
CA GLY A 8 -73.59 104.63 19.63
C GLY A 8 -72.68 105.86 19.69
N ILE A 9 -71.43 105.70 19.27
CA ILE A 9 -70.48 106.76 18.92
C ILE A 9 -70.05 106.50 17.47
N GLY A 10 -70.02 107.54 16.62
CA GLY A 10 -69.92 107.38 15.16
C GLY A 10 -71.23 106.90 14.52
N THR A 11 -71.82 105.82 15.04
CA THR A 11 -73.08 105.23 14.54
C THR A 11 -74.36 105.76 15.19
N THR A 12 -75.43 105.86 14.41
CA THR A 12 -76.79 106.17 14.91
C THR A 12 -77.63 104.93 15.21
N ASN A 13 -77.24 103.75 14.74
CA ASN A 13 -77.95 102.47 14.93
C ASN A 13 -77.08 101.45 15.71
N PRO A 14 -76.68 101.74 16.97
CA PRO A 14 -75.80 100.87 17.74
C PRO A 14 -76.41 99.49 17.98
N SER A 15 -75.77 98.48 17.39
CA SER A 15 -76.04 97.05 17.55
C SER A 15 -75.68 96.56 18.95
N GLY A 16 -74.54 97.01 19.49
CA GLY A 16 -74.04 96.73 20.84
C GLY A 16 -74.57 97.68 21.92
N LYS A 17 -74.38 97.31 23.19
CA LYS A 17 -74.73 98.20 24.34
C LYS A 17 -73.86 99.46 24.39
N LEU A 18 -72.60 99.30 24.03
CA LEU A 18 -71.72 100.34 23.49
C LEU A 18 -71.37 99.87 22.07
N ASP A 19 -71.41 100.77 21.10
CA ASP A 19 -71.07 100.49 19.71
C ASP A 19 -70.33 101.70 19.13
N ILE A 20 -69.21 101.44 18.46
CA ILE A 20 -68.30 102.47 17.97
C ILE A 20 -67.88 102.07 16.56
N GLU A 21 -68.24 102.90 15.58
CA GLU A 21 -68.14 102.60 14.14
C GLU A 21 -67.47 103.79 13.45
N GLY A 22 -66.41 103.57 12.69
CA GLY A 22 -65.68 104.61 11.95
C GLY A 22 -64.61 105.36 12.76
N GLY A 23 -63.89 104.68 13.65
CA GLY A 23 -62.69 105.25 14.32
C GLY A 23 -62.24 104.55 15.60
N ASP A 24 -60.97 104.78 15.96
CA ASP A 24 -60.24 104.14 17.07
C ASP A 24 -60.92 104.28 18.44
N VAL A 25 -60.82 103.23 19.26
CA VAL A 25 -61.39 103.17 20.62
C VAL A 25 -60.31 103.40 21.68
N PHE A 26 -60.11 104.65 22.07
CA PHE A 26 -59.10 105.03 23.07
C PHE A 26 -59.57 104.77 24.52
N ILE A 27 -58.84 103.92 25.25
CA ILE A 27 -59.09 103.65 26.68
C ILE A 27 -57.77 103.83 27.47
N GLY A 28 -57.49 105.08 27.87
CA GLY A 28 -56.28 105.42 28.62
C GLY A 28 -55.99 106.93 28.68
N THR A 29 -54.83 107.30 29.23
CA THR A 29 -54.36 108.71 29.35
C THR A 29 -52.97 108.92 28.72
N GLY A 30 -52.51 108.01 27.85
CA GLY A 30 -51.25 108.11 27.12
C GLY A 30 -51.43 108.68 25.70
N THR A 31 -50.38 109.32 25.17
CA THR A 31 -50.30 109.74 23.76
C THR A 31 -49.68 108.63 22.90
N LEU A 32 -50.40 108.15 21.90
CA LEU A 32 -49.93 107.16 20.93
C LEU A 32 -49.14 107.80 19.79
N THR A 33 -48.11 107.11 19.31
CA THR A 33 -47.23 107.56 18.20
C THR A 33 -47.49 106.84 16.88
N ASN A 34 -48.42 105.88 16.83
CA ASN A 34 -48.64 104.99 15.69
C ASN A 34 -50.12 104.60 15.57
N ALA A 35 -51.02 105.58 15.41
CA ALA A 35 -52.38 105.33 14.96
C ALA A 35 -52.34 104.95 13.46
N SER A 36 -52.90 103.80 13.10
CA SER A 36 -53.00 103.39 11.70
C SER A 36 -54.27 103.96 11.04
N GLY A 37 -54.51 103.63 9.77
CA GLY A 37 -55.75 104.00 9.07
C GLY A 37 -56.90 103.00 9.26
N SER A 38 -56.73 102.02 10.14
CA SER A 38 -57.69 100.95 10.45
C SER A 38 -58.11 101.01 11.92
N GLU A 39 -59.28 100.46 12.23
CA GLU A 39 -59.99 100.61 13.51
C GLU A 39 -59.33 99.81 14.66
N ASP A 40 -58.14 100.25 15.08
CA ASP A 40 -57.28 99.57 16.05
C ASP A 40 -57.76 99.74 17.50
N LEU A 41 -57.99 98.64 18.23
CA LEU A 41 -58.30 98.67 19.67
C LEU A 41 -57.02 98.85 20.50
N SER A 42 -56.55 100.09 20.63
CA SER A 42 -55.33 100.42 21.36
C SER A 42 -55.56 100.58 22.87
N ILE A 43 -55.19 99.55 23.63
CA ILE A 43 -55.29 99.52 25.10
C ILE A 43 -53.89 99.66 25.70
N THR A 44 -53.62 100.78 26.38
CA THR A 44 -52.32 101.10 26.97
C THR A 44 -52.12 100.48 28.37
N GLY A 45 -52.60 99.26 28.57
CA GLY A 45 -52.64 98.56 29.85
C GLY A 45 -53.05 97.09 29.65
N ASN A 46 -53.38 96.39 30.74
CA ASN A 46 -53.79 94.98 30.65
C ASN A 46 -55.16 94.87 29.96
N LEU A 47 -55.24 94.07 28.89
CA LEU A 47 -56.50 93.60 28.30
C LEU A 47 -56.86 92.25 28.93
N GLU A 48 -57.86 92.26 29.81
CA GLU A 48 -58.44 91.06 30.41
C GLU A 48 -59.75 90.71 29.68
N VAL A 49 -59.88 89.45 29.24
CA VAL A 49 -61.02 88.97 28.44
C VAL A 49 -61.47 87.61 28.98
N ASP A 50 -62.55 87.60 29.78
CA ASP A 50 -63.19 86.39 30.33
C ASP A 50 -63.94 85.53 29.27
N GLY A 51 -63.50 85.56 28.01
CA GLY A 51 -64.23 85.01 26.88
C GLY A 51 -63.38 84.80 25.63
N ILE A 52 -64.02 84.33 24.56
CA ILE A 52 -63.34 83.99 23.31
C ILE A 52 -63.05 85.26 22.51
N LEU A 53 -61.76 85.54 22.26
CA LEU A 53 -61.33 86.54 21.30
C LEU A 53 -61.48 85.99 19.87
N TYR A 54 -62.50 86.46 19.15
CA TYR A 54 -62.69 86.13 17.74
C TYR A 54 -61.89 87.08 16.85
N GLY A 55 -60.91 86.55 16.13
CA GLY A 55 -60.22 87.21 15.02
C GLY A 55 -60.30 86.39 13.74
N ASP A 56 -60.02 87.00 12.60
CA ASP A 56 -60.04 86.34 11.28
C ASP A 56 -58.82 85.41 11.01
N GLY A 57 -57.90 85.33 11.98
CA GLY A 57 -56.66 84.54 11.91
C GLY A 57 -55.47 85.28 11.28
N SER A 58 -55.63 86.50 10.79
CA SER A 58 -54.57 87.21 10.04
C SER A 58 -53.58 88.02 10.91
N GLY A 59 -53.99 88.46 12.11
CA GLY A 59 -53.27 89.48 12.88
C GLY A 59 -52.72 89.10 14.26
N LEU A 60 -52.94 87.87 14.78
CA LEU A 60 -52.58 87.51 16.16
C LEU A 60 -51.10 87.09 16.31
N THR A 61 -50.17 87.98 15.97
CA THR A 61 -48.72 87.71 16.03
C THR A 61 -48.10 88.14 17.36
N GLY A 62 -47.28 87.27 17.98
CA GLY A 62 -46.41 87.63 19.11
C GLY A 62 -46.92 87.34 20.52
N LEU A 63 -48.03 86.61 20.68
CA LEU A 63 -48.61 86.32 21.99
C LEU A 63 -47.91 85.13 22.69
N SER A 64 -46.87 85.44 23.46
CA SER A 64 -46.15 84.45 24.29
C SER A 64 -47.07 83.87 25.37
N GLY A 65 -47.33 82.55 25.31
CA GLY A 65 -48.07 81.81 26.35
C GLY A 65 -49.34 81.07 25.89
N VAL A 66 -49.68 81.06 24.59
CA VAL A 66 -50.86 80.34 24.10
C VAL A 66 -50.61 78.83 24.00
N THR A 67 -50.88 78.09 25.08
CA THR A 67 -50.87 76.61 25.08
C THR A 67 -52.17 76.05 24.48
N ALA A 68 -52.27 76.01 23.15
CA ALA A 68 -53.36 75.35 22.44
C ALA A 68 -52.99 73.90 22.11
N SER A 69 -53.51 72.93 22.86
CA SER A 69 -53.13 71.50 22.82
C SER A 69 -53.62 70.72 21.58
N ALA A 70 -53.53 71.30 20.38
CA ALA A 70 -54.08 70.73 19.14
C ALA A 70 -53.31 71.10 17.85
N ILE A 71 -51.97 71.07 17.87
CA ILE A 71 -51.17 70.87 16.65
C ILE A 71 -50.32 69.61 16.87
N ALA A 72 -50.57 68.57 16.07
CA ALA A 72 -49.86 67.30 16.15
C ALA A 72 -48.91 67.14 14.97
N TYR A 73 -47.72 67.72 15.10
CA TYR A 73 -46.43 67.25 14.56
C TYR A 73 -45.37 68.24 15.08
N ASP A 74 -44.38 67.74 15.82
CA ASP A 74 -43.29 68.56 16.35
C ASP A 74 -42.39 69.09 15.22
N ASP A 75 -41.81 70.27 15.41
CA ASP A 75 -40.84 70.85 14.48
C ASP A 75 -39.49 70.18 14.72
N ILE A 76 -38.89 69.63 13.65
CA ILE A 76 -37.72 68.72 13.69
C ILE A 76 -36.41 69.51 14.01
N ASN A 77 -36.53 70.65 14.70
CA ASN A 77 -35.45 71.54 15.14
C ASN A 77 -35.68 72.16 16.55
N ASN A 78 -36.66 71.70 17.33
CA ASN A 78 -36.97 72.24 18.67
C ASN A 78 -36.19 71.52 19.79
N PRO A 79 -35.40 72.21 20.64
CA PRO A 79 -34.45 71.54 21.54
C PRO A 79 -34.98 71.16 22.95
N ASP A 80 -36.18 71.60 23.34
CA ASP A 80 -36.67 71.52 24.73
C ASP A 80 -37.61 70.33 25.03
N ASP A 81 -37.98 69.52 24.03
CA ASP A 81 -39.02 68.48 24.22
C ASP A 81 -38.48 67.12 24.71
N ILE A 82 -39.22 66.50 25.64
CA ILE A 82 -38.71 65.44 26.53
C ILE A 82 -39.21 64.05 26.11
N SER A 83 -39.96 63.95 25.00
CA SER A 83 -40.55 62.70 24.49
C SER A 83 -40.11 62.42 23.05
N GLY A 84 -39.34 61.34 22.86
CA GLY A 84 -38.84 60.95 21.53
C GLY A 84 -39.97 60.59 20.54
N ILE A 85 -39.72 60.82 19.24
CA ILE A 85 -40.76 60.72 18.20
C ILE A 85 -41.29 59.29 18.06
N ASN A 86 -42.61 59.17 18.20
CA ASN A 86 -43.35 57.92 18.26
C ASN A 86 -44.21 57.75 17.00
N PHE A 87 -44.10 56.59 16.35
CA PHE A 87 -44.77 56.30 15.09
C PHE A 87 -45.85 55.23 15.23
N GLY A 88 -47.11 55.67 15.31
CA GLY A 88 -48.26 54.80 15.59
C GLY A 88 -48.58 53.78 14.50
N GLU A 89 -48.42 52.49 14.83
CA GLU A 89 -48.92 51.27 14.16
C GLU A 89 -48.61 51.07 12.66
N ASN A 90 -47.93 52.02 12.01
CA ASN A 90 -47.63 52.01 10.58
C ASN A 90 -46.14 52.24 10.34
N THR A 91 -45.64 51.67 9.25
CA THR A 91 -44.22 51.65 8.83
C THR A 91 -43.55 53.02 8.92
N ASN A 92 -42.67 53.19 9.90
CA ASN A 92 -41.83 54.38 10.04
C ASN A 92 -40.49 53.99 10.68
N VAL A 93 -39.49 54.82 10.41
CA VAL A 93 -38.09 54.42 10.33
C VAL A 93 -37.26 55.68 10.57
N TRP A 94 -36.42 55.72 11.61
CA TRP A 94 -35.90 57.01 12.11
C TRP A 94 -34.43 57.05 12.55
N THR A 95 -33.98 58.33 12.66
CA THR A 95 -31.95 60.19 11.88
C THR A 95 -31.70 61.69 12.48
N SER A 96 -30.65 62.01 13.27
CA SER A 96 -30.47 63.34 13.95
C SER A 96 -29.02 63.89 14.05
N THR A 97 -28.54 64.59 13.02
CA THR A 97 -27.14 64.92 12.66
C THR A 97 -26.31 65.90 13.54
N ALA A 98 -25.40 65.40 14.40
CA ALA A 98 -24.20 66.10 14.94
C ALA A 98 -22.90 65.28 14.72
N THR A 99 -21.73 65.57 15.33
CA THR A 99 -20.42 64.96 14.93
C THR A 99 -19.61 64.23 16.03
N THR A 100 -20.11 64.12 17.27
CA THR A 100 -19.36 63.54 18.42
C THR A 100 -20.29 62.93 19.50
N GLN A 101 -21.42 62.33 19.12
CA GLN A 101 -22.48 61.71 19.95
C GLN A 101 -23.17 60.61 19.09
N ASP A 102 -24.36 60.13 19.44
CA ASP A 102 -25.14 59.14 18.64
C ASP A 102 -26.39 59.70 17.93
N PHE A 103 -26.67 59.18 16.72
CA PHE A 103 -28.02 59.07 16.17
C PHE A 103 -28.17 57.69 15.50
N PHE A 104 -29.29 57.45 14.81
CA PHE A 104 -29.40 56.63 13.57
C PHE A 104 -28.27 56.84 12.48
N THR A 105 -26.98 56.98 12.87
CA THR A 105 -25.70 57.38 12.17
C THR A 105 -25.19 58.86 12.28
N ILE A 106 -24.69 59.35 13.45
CA ILE A 106 -24.19 60.75 13.65
C ILE A 106 -23.20 61.29 12.58
N ASN A 107 -23.48 62.50 12.07
CA ASN A 107 -23.13 63.15 10.78
C ASN A 107 -21.65 63.16 10.34
N ALA A 108 -21.43 63.07 9.02
CA ALA A 108 -20.19 63.46 8.33
C ALA A 108 -20.40 64.10 6.93
N THR A 109 -21.61 64.60 6.65
CA THR A 109 -21.98 65.59 5.60
C THR A 109 -21.94 65.25 4.10
N SER A 110 -21.23 64.22 3.63
CA SER A 110 -20.95 64.05 2.17
C SER A 110 -21.28 62.66 1.62
N LEU A 111 -22.17 62.60 0.61
CA LEU A 111 -22.71 61.34 0.04
C LEU A 111 -23.15 61.45 -1.42
N THR A 112 -22.93 60.39 -2.19
CA THR A 112 -23.69 60.08 -3.43
C THR A 112 -24.78 59.01 -3.20
N THR A 113 -24.60 58.14 -2.21
CA THR A 113 -25.50 57.06 -1.80
C THR A 113 -25.16 56.67 -0.36
N GLY A 114 -26.07 56.88 0.61
CA GLY A 114 -25.88 56.48 2.00
C GLY A 114 -26.84 55.37 2.44
N THR A 115 -26.57 54.78 3.60
CA THR A 115 -27.55 53.99 4.37
C THR A 115 -27.81 54.74 5.68
N ALA A 116 -29.06 55.10 5.95
CA ALA A 116 -29.42 56.08 6.99
C ALA A 116 -30.75 55.69 7.67
N MET A 117 -30.83 54.46 8.19
CA MET A 117 -32.10 53.72 8.19
C MET A 117 -32.34 52.77 9.37
N VAL A 118 -33.62 52.53 9.61
CA VAL A 118 -34.26 51.50 10.46
C VAL A 118 -35.18 50.67 9.55
N VAL A 119 -35.75 49.55 10.02
CA VAL A 119 -36.69 48.70 9.24
C VAL A 119 -37.90 48.32 10.10
N THR A 120 -39.03 47.99 9.46
CA THR A 120 -40.19 47.35 10.09
C THR A 120 -40.81 46.37 9.11
N ASN A 121 -41.34 45.24 9.58
CA ASN A 121 -41.91 44.19 8.73
C ASN A 121 -43.26 43.71 9.26
N THR A 122 -44.28 43.73 8.41
CA THR A 122 -45.69 43.44 8.73
C THR A 122 -46.26 42.23 7.95
N GLY A 123 -45.40 41.45 7.27
CA GLY A 123 -45.81 40.24 6.56
C GLY A 123 -46.19 39.08 7.50
N GLY A 124 -46.89 38.07 6.97
CA GLY A 124 -47.25 36.87 7.72
C GLY A 124 -46.11 35.83 7.79
N ALA A 125 -45.98 35.16 8.94
CA ALA A 125 -45.27 33.88 9.16
C ALA A 125 -43.81 33.73 8.68
N SER A 126 -43.11 34.78 8.25
CA SER A 126 -41.70 34.71 7.82
C SER A 126 -40.92 36.02 8.03
N SER A 127 -41.41 36.88 8.93
CA SER A 127 -41.06 38.31 8.96
C SER A 127 -39.98 38.64 9.98
N LEU A 128 -38.78 38.99 9.50
CA LEU A 128 -37.74 39.64 10.30
C LEU A 128 -37.91 41.16 10.22
N SER A 129 -37.87 41.83 11.38
CA SER A 129 -38.15 43.27 11.52
C SER A 129 -36.93 44.14 11.77
N PHE A 130 -35.71 43.60 11.57
CA PHE A 130 -34.42 44.10 12.08
C PHE A 130 -34.34 44.10 13.62
N LYS A 131 -33.35 43.37 14.18
CA LYS A 131 -33.07 43.39 15.62
C LYS A 131 -31.63 42.94 15.91
N VAL A 132 -30.95 43.74 16.72
CA VAL A 132 -29.98 43.32 17.74
C VAL A 132 -30.43 44.07 19.00
N GLU A 133 -30.65 43.38 20.13
CA GLU A 133 -30.79 44.03 21.44
C GLU A 133 -30.13 43.18 22.51
N ASP A 134 -29.60 43.88 23.50
CA ASP A 134 -28.80 43.41 24.62
C ASP A 134 -29.67 43.44 25.90
N GLU A 135 -29.89 42.26 26.50
CA GLU A 135 -30.55 42.13 27.81
C GLU A 135 -29.46 42.19 28.89
N THR A 136 -29.61 43.02 29.92
CA THR A 136 -28.52 43.32 30.88
C THR A 136 -27.82 42.05 31.41
N SER A 137 -26.51 41.92 31.10
CA SER A 137 -25.66 40.72 31.24
C SER A 137 -25.58 39.81 30.00
N ASP A 138 -25.96 40.29 28.82
CA ASP A 138 -25.74 39.54 27.57
C ASP A 138 -24.23 39.34 27.34
N THR A 139 -23.86 38.09 27.09
CA THR A 139 -22.52 37.71 26.65
C THR A 139 -22.45 37.54 25.15
N THR A 140 -23.58 37.68 24.44
CA THR A 140 -23.76 37.29 23.04
C THR A 140 -24.00 38.39 21.99
N PRO A 141 -23.65 39.68 22.20
CA PRO A 141 -24.09 40.74 21.29
C PRO A 141 -23.50 40.64 19.88
N PHE A 142 -24.19 41.28 18.94
CA PHE A 142 -23.66 41.63 17.62
C PHE A 142 -23.02 43.01 17.72
N VAL A 143 -21.69 43.09 17.57
CA VAL A 143 -20.89 44.30 17.79
C VAL A 143 -20.03 44.57 16.57
N ILE A 144 -19.84 45.85 16.22
CA ILE A 144 -18.83 46.26 15.24
C ILE A 144 -17.90 47.27 15.94
N THR A 145 -16.61 46.93 16.04
CA THR A 145 -15.62 47.80 16.71
C THR A 145 -15.15 48.94 15.81
N ASP A 146 -14.44 49.91 16.40
CA ASP A 146 -13.71 50.99 15.70
C ASP A 146 -12.65 50.45 14.73
N ASP A 147 -11.94 49.38 15.11
CA ASP A 147 -11.07 48.58 14.23
C ASP A 147 -11.85 47.88 13.08
N GLY A 148 -13.18 47.88 13.09
CA GLY A 148 -14.02 47.19 12.11
C GLY A 148 -14.02 45.66 12.26
N ASN A 149 -13.87 45.14 13.47
CA ASN A 149 -14.11 43.72 13.77
C ASN A 149 -15.60 43.50 14.08
N VAL A 150 -16.22 42.50 13.44
CA VAL A 150 -17.62 42.14 13.68
C VAL A 150 -17.68 40.96 14.65
N GLY A 151 -18.12 41.21 15.88
CA GLY A 151 -18.49 40.19 16.85
C GLY A 151 -19.94 39.76 16.69
N VAL A 152 -20.21 38.48 16.89
CA VAL A 152 -21.54 37.90 17.13
C VAL A 152 -21.35 36.90 18.25
N GLY A 153 -22.12 36.98 19.34
CA GLY A 153 -21.78 36.18 20.50
C GLY A 153 -20.65 36.78 21.37
N THR A 154 -20.23 38.03 21.15
CA THR A 154 -19.10 38.63 21.92
C THR A 154 -19.00 40.16 21.81
N THR A 155 -18.57 40.79 22.90
CA THR A 155 -18.21 42.23 22.97
C THR A 155 -16.78 42.54 22.52
N GLU A 156 -15.87 41.56 22.58
CA GLU A 156 -14.42 41.75 22.33
C GLU A 156 -13.91 40.87 21.17
N PRO A 157 -14.38 41.10 19.92
CA PRO A 157 -14.01 40.29 18.77
C PRO A 157 -12.52 40.46 18.42
N SER A 158 -11.71 39.46 18.75
CA SER A 158 -10.27 39.41 18.46
C SER A 158 -9.92 39.15 16.97
N ALA A 159 -10.93 38.93 16.13
CA ALA A 159 -10.81 38.70 14.69
C ALA A 159 -11.84 39.52 13.90
N LYS A 160 -11.57 39.77 12.60
CA LYS A 160 -12.42 40.61 11.73
C LYS A 160 -13.88 40.13 11.63
N PHE A 161 -14.12 38.83 11.78
CA PHE A 161 -15.43 38.27 12.07
C PHE A 161 -15.23 37.17 13.13
N MET A 162 -15.96 37.24 14.25
CA MET A 162 -15.88 36.29 15.35
C MET A 162 -17.29 35.90 15.78
N VAL A 163 -17.58 34.60 15.78
CA VAL A 163 -18.88 34.07 16.23
C VAL A 163 -18.66 33.12 17.41
N ILE A 164 -19.35 33.36 18.53
CA ILE A 164 -19.37 32.46 19.70
C ILE A 164 -20.79 31.95 19.92
N SER A 165 -20.93 30.65 20.19
CA SER A 165 -22.18 30.02 20.64
C SER A 165 -22.11 29.74 22.14
N THR A 166 -23.23 29.94 22.85
CA THR A 166 -23.40 29.55 24.26
C THR A 166 -23.97 28.14 24.44
N SER A 167 -24.17 27.40 23.35
CA SER A 167 -24.61 25.99 23.39
C SER A 167 -23.71 25.10 22.52
N ASP A 168 -23.02 24.16 23.16
CA ASP A 168 -22.30 23.08 22.51
C ASP A 168 -23.26 22.02 21.97
N GLY A 169 -22.97 21.53 20.75
CA GLY A 169 -23.82 20.55 20.07
C GLY A 169 -23.02 19.65 19.15
N ALA A 170 -23.10 18.34 19.38
CA ALA A 170 -22.60 17.31 18.47
C ALA A 170 -23.33 17.37 17.10
N PRO A 171 -22.74 16.83 16.01
CA PRO A 171 -23.33 16.89 14.66
C PRO A 171 -24.74 16.28 14.53
N SER A 172 -25.19 15.47 15.50
CA SER A 172 -26.56 14.96 15.59
C SER A 172 -27.52 15.96 16.28
N ASN A 173 -27.89 17.02 15.56
CA ASN A 173 -28.99 17.99 15.86
C ASN A 173 -28.67 19.19 16.79
N GLY A 174 -27.46 19.78 16.72
CA GLY A 174 -26.93 20.71 17.74
C GLY A 174 -26.80 22.23 17.47
N ARG A 175 -27.14 22.75 16.27
CA ARG A 175 -26.87 24.14 15.77
C ARG A 175 -25.39 24.47 15.53
N ASP A 176 -25.10 24.86 14.29
CA ASP A 176 -23.78 25.30 13.82
C ASP A 176 -23.42 26.69 14.39
N ILE A 177 -22.12 26.99 14.52
CA ILE A 177 -21.64 28.35 14.80
C ILE A 177 -21.75 29.21 13.53
N PHE A 178 -21.47 28.64 12.37
CA PHE A 178 -21.67 29.28 11.08
C PHE A 178 -22.23 28.28 10.06
N SER A 179 -23.16 28.73 9.23
CA SER A 179 -23.91 27.87 8.32
C SER A 179 -24.26 28.57 7.02
N VAL A 180 -24.03 27.91 5.88
CA VAL A 180 -24.47 28.36 4.56
C VAL A 180 -25.51 27.37 4.06
N ARG A 181 -26.76 27.82 3.90
CA ARG A 181 -27.91 26.95 3.62
C ARG A 181 -28.63 27.35 2.33
N GLY A 182 -28.94 26.34 1.52
CA GLY A 182 -29.98 26.38 0.49
C GLY A 182 -31.08 25.38 0.83
N SER A 183 -32.20 25.41 0.10
CA SER A 183 -33.47 24.71 0.40
C SER A 183 -33.47 23.17 0.32
N ALA A 184 -32.33 22.53 0.56
CA ALA A 184 -32.09 21.09 0.48
C ALA A 184 -30.68 20.70 1.00
N LEU A 185 -29.73 21.64 1.10
CA LEU A 185 -28.32 21.39 1.39
C LEU A 185 -27.75 22.48 2.29
N GLN A 186 -26.91 22.08 3.24
CA GLN A 186 -26.23 22.98 4.18
C GLN A 186 -24.74 22.64 4.26
N LEU A 187 -23.89 23.67 4.33
CA LEU A 187 -22.49 23.56 4.74
C LEU A 187 -22.35 24.21 6.12
N MET A 188 -21.87 23.43 7.07
CA MET A 188 -21.96 23.67 8.51
C MET A 188 -20.55 23.73 9.10
N PHE A 189 -20.34 24.66 10.04
CA PHE A 189 -19.08 24.83 10.77
C PHE A 189 -19.39 24.92 12.26
N GLY A 190 -18.73 24.10 13.07
CA GLY A 190 -18.97 24.03 14.50
C GLY A 190 -17.77 23.58 15.32
N ILE A 191 -17.93 23.63 16.63
CA ILE A 191 -16.98 23.09 17.61
C ILE A 191 -17.75 22.24 18.62
N ASN A 192 -17.04 21.32 19.25
CA ASN A 192 -17.49 20.56 20.40
C ASN A 192 -16.50 20.85 21.53
N SER A 193 -16.89 21.66 22.53
CA SER A 193 -16.00 22.03 23.64
C SER A 193 -15.66 20.85 24.57
N VAL A 194 -16.53 19.84 24.62
CA VAL A 194 -16.42 18.67 25.52
C VAL A 194 -15.35 17.71 25.02
N ASP A 195 -15.47 17.31 23.74
CA ASP A 195 -14.54 16.39 23.07
C ASP A 195 -13.38 17.12 22.36
N GLN A 196 -13.36 18.45 22.44
CA GLN A 196 -12.27 19.35 22.01
C GLN A 196 -11.90 19.29 20.52
N TYR A 197 -12.89 19.12 19.64
CA TYR A 197 -12.70 19.18 18.18
C TYR A 197 -13.53 20.26 17.49
N GLY A 198 -12.97 20.84 16.43
CA GLY A 198 -13.72 21.61 15.42
C GLY A 198 -14.13 20.72 14.26
N TRP A 199 -15.26 21.02 13.61
CA TRP A 199 -15.79 20.23 12.50
C TRP A 199 -16.34 21.10 11.38
N ILE A 200 -16.30 20.55 10.17
CA ILE A 200 -16.91 21.10 8.95
C ILE A 200 -17.67 19.93 8.31
N GLU A 201 -18.95 20.12 8.01
CA GLU A 201 -19.76 19.07 7.37
C GLU A 201 -20.69 19.66 6.29
N ALA A 202 -20.82 18.95 5.17
CA ALA A 202 -21.93 19.18 4.25
C ALA A 202 -23.03 18.16 4.55
N GLN A 203 -24.27 18.59 4.68
CA GLN A 203 -25.42 17.73 4.96
C GLN A 203 -26.62 18.06 4.05
N GLN A 204 -27.56 17.13 3.97
CA GLN A 204 -28.91 17.43 3.53
C GLN A 204 -29.65 18.27 4.59
N GLU A 205 -30.44 19.26 4.16
CA GLU A 205 -31.29 20.02 5.06
C GLU A 205 -32.42 19.12 5.60
N GLY A 206 -32.65 19.16 6.92
CA GLY A 206 -33.74 18.44 7.59
C GLY A 206 -33.55 16.93 7.76
N ILE A 207 -32.46 16.34 7.27
CA ILE A 207 -32.14 14.92 7.45
C ILE A 207 -30.64 14.78 7.75
N SER A 208 -30.29 14.12 8.85
CA SER A 208 -28.91 13.86 9.31
C SER A 208 -28.18 12.87 8.38
N SER A 209 -27.88 13.31 7.17
CA SER A 209 -27.18 12.55 6.14
C SER A 209 -26.12 13.42 5.51
N ALA A 210 -24.86 13.08 5.76
CA ALA A 210 -23.67 13.74 5.23
C ALA A 210 -23.65 13.80 3.70
N ARG A 211 -22.77 14.65 3.16
CA ARG A 211 -22.48 14.89 1.75
C ARG A 211 -21.00 15.22 1.57
N ASP A 212 -20.51 15.07 0.35
CA ASP A 212 -19.11 15.25 0.01
C ASP A 212 -18.66 16.72 0.18
N ILE A 213 -17.54 16.94 0.88
CA ILE A 213 -16.91 18.25 1.00
C ILE A 213 -15.88 18.41 -0.12
N VAL A 214 -16.22 19.16 -1.16
CA VAL A 214 -15.32 19.41 -2.30
C VAL A 214 -14.37 20.58 -2.01
N LEU A 215 -13.19 20.29 -1.46
CA LEU A 215 -12.16 21.30 -1.24
C LEU A 215 -11.48 21.71 -2.56
N ASN A 216 -11.41 23.02 -2.83
CA ASN A 216 -10.67 23.61 -3.94
C ASN A 216 -11.13 23.13 -5.35
N ALA A 217 -12.45 23.12 -5.56
CA ALA A 217 -13.13 22.53 -6.73
C ALA A 217 -12.67 23.02 -8.12
N LEU A 218 -12.24 24.28 -8.24
CA LEU A 218 -11.71 24.85 -9.50
C LEU A 218 -10.25 24.45 -9.77
N GLY A 219 -9.64 23.69 -8.87
CA GLY A 219 -8.27 23.20 -8.97
C GLY A 219 -7.28 24.10 -8.23
N GLY A 220 -6.53 23.48 -7.32
CA GLY A 220 -5.40 24.10 -6.66
C GLY A 220 -4.60 23.04 -5.91
N LYS A 221 -4.31 23.30 -4.64
CA LYS A 221 -3.71 22.36 -3.68
C LYS A 221 -4.33 22.58 -2.29
N VAL A 222 -4.32 21.56 -1.45
CA VAL A 222 -4.72 21.61 -0.03
C VAL A 222 -3.50 21.33 0.84
N GLY A 223 -3.23 22.19 1.81
CA GLY A 223 -2.17 22.04 2.80
C GLY A 223 -2.75 21.80 4.19
N ILE A 224 -2.23 20.81 4.92
CA ILE A 224 -2.54 20.56 6.33
C ILE A 224 -1.21 20.61 7.08
N GLY A 225 -1.10 21.46 8.11
CA GLY A 225 0.17 21.73 8.81
C GLY A 225 1.22 22.49 7.97
N THR A 226 0.86 23.01 6.78
CA THR A 226 1.81 23.67 5.88
C THR A 226 1.17 24.79 5.06
N THR A 227 1.88 25.91 4.92
CA THR A 227 1.51 27.05 4.06
C THR A 227 2.04 26.91 2.62
N GLY A 228 2.93 25.94 2.37
CA GLY A 228 3.57 25.73 1.07
C GLY A 228 3.30 24.34 0.47
N PRO A 229 2.05 24.01 0.09
CA PRO A 229 1.73 22.71 -0.50
C PRO A 229 2.46 22.49 -1.84
N ASN A 230 3.27 21.43 -1.92
CA ASN A 230 3.97 21.06 -3.16
C ASN A 230 3.13 20.12 -4.05
N ARG A 231 2.35 19.20 -3.46
CA ARG A 231 1.41 18.28 -4.13
C ARG A 231 -0.05 18.71 -3.97
N LYS A 232 -0.98 18.01 -4.64
CA LYS A 232 -2.45 18.29 -4.59
C LYS A 232 -3.02 18.25 -3.18
N LEU A 233 -2.61 17.26 -2.39
CA LEU A 233 -2.71 17.25 -0.93
C LEU A 233 -1.28 17.23 -0.38
N HIS A 234 -0.99 18.06 0.62
CA HIS A 234 0.28 18.04 1.35
C HIS A 234 -0.02 18.14 2.85
N VAL A 235 0.16 17.03 3.57
CA VAL A 235 0.07 16.97 5.03
C VAL A 235 1.50 17.01 5.58
N LEU A 236 1.75 17.89 6.54
CA LEU A 236 3.01 18.02 7.26
C LEU A 236 2.72 17.85 8.76
N SER A 237 3.20 16.75 9.34
CA SER A 237 2.98 16.36 10.73
C SER A 237 4.23 15.65 11.28
N SER A 238 4.40 15.66 12.60
CA SER A 238 5.41 14.87 13.32
C SER A 238 4.85 13.61 13.99
N GLY A 239 3.57 13.31 13.78
CA GLY A 239 2.89 12.11 14.29
C GLY A 239 2.22 11.34 13.15
N VAL A 240 1.10 10.66 13.46
CA VAL A 240 0.26 10.02 12.46
C VAL A 240 -0.22 11.07 11.43
N ILE A 241 -0.09 10.73 10.14
CA ILE A 241 -0.48 11.60 9.01
C ILE A 241 -1.89 11.24 8.50
N MET A 242 -2.24 9.96 8.57
CA MET A 242 -3.53 9.41 8.19
C MET A 242 -3.77 8.17 9.06
N ASP A 243 -4.97 8.08 9.62
CA ASP A 243 -5.48 6.89 10.30
C ASP A 243 -6.68 6.35 9.50
N ALA A 244 -6.88 5.04 9.53
CA ALA A 244 -7.83 4.32 8.69
C ALA A 244 -8.47 3.18 9.47
N GLU A 245 -9.27 3.53 10.47
CA GLU A 245 -10.06 2.58 11.26
C GLU A 245 -11.33 2.14 10.49
N SER A 246 -11.79 0.91 10.75
CA SER A 246 -13.03 0.34 10.22
C SER A 246 -13.61 -0.63 11.24
N SER A 247 -14.94 -0.64 11.36
CA SER A 247 -15.66 -1.64 12.16
C SER A 247 -15.85 -2.98 11.43
N SER A 248 -15.31 -3.09 10.21
CA SER A 248 -15.23 -4.32 9.40
C SER A 248 -13.81 -4.92 9.48
N THR A 249 -13.63 -6.14 8.99
CA THR A 249 -12.32 -6.84 8.90
C THR A 249 -11.37 -6.26 7.86
N SER A 250 -11.66 -5.07 7.32
CA SER A 250 -10.84 -4.41 6.29
C SER A 250 -11.02 -2.89 6.32
N SER A 251 -9.90 -2.19 6.22
CA SER A 251 -9.74 -0.75 6.02
C SER A 251 -8.56 -0.52 5.08
N TYR A 252 -8.60 0.49 4.22
CA TYR A 252 -7.51 0.73 3.27
C TYR A 252 -7.41 2.19 2.85
N ILE A 253 -6.17 2.60 2.57
CA ILE A 253 -5.83 3.81 1.82
C ILE A 253 -5.80 3.40 0.34
N ASP A 254 -6.56 4.09 -0.51
CA ASP A 254 -6.75 3.74 -1.92
C ASP A 254 -6.11 4.77 -2.85
N VAL A 255 -5.29 4.30 -3.80
CA VAL A 255 -4.66 5.12 -4.84
C VAL A 255 -5.06 4.56 -6.20
N ILE A 256 -6.13 5.13 -6.76
CA ILE A 256 -6.76 4.70 -8.01
C ILE A 256 -6.14 5.46 -9.20
N GLY A 257 -5.46 4.72 -10.09
CA GLY A 257 -5.07 5.19 -11.41
C GLY A 257 -6.10 4.81 -12.49
N THR A 258 -5.83 5.14 -13.75
CA THR A 258 -6.70 4.72 -14.88
C THR A 258 -6.57 3.24 -15.23
N ASN A 259 -5.44 2.62 -14.87
CA ASN A 259 -5.06 1.27 -15.30
C ASN A 259 -4.83 0.29 -14.13
N ASN A 260 -4.50 0.81 -12.95
CA ASN A 260 -4.06 0.05 -11.77
C ASN A 260 -4.58 0.73 -10.50
N GLN A 261 -4.67 -0.03 -9.41
CA GLN A 261 -5.19 0.43 -8.13
C GLN A 261 -4.33 -0.09 -6.99
N LEU A 262 -3.65 0.81 -6.27
CA LEU A 262 -2.83 0.46 -5.11
C LEU A 262 -3.65 0.67 -3.83
N ARG A 263 -4.06 -0.42 -3.18
CA ARG A 263 -4.59 -0.38 -1.81
C ARG A 263 -3.52 -0.79 -0.80
N ILE A 264 -3.39 -0.02 0.27
CA ILE A 264 -2.54 -0.33 1.43
C ILE A 264 -3.44 -0.35 2.67
N GLY A 265 -3.45 -1.44 3.43
CA GLY A 265 -4.33 -1.53 4.60
C GLY A 265 -4.49 -2.94 5.14
N THR A 266 -5.67 -3.23 5.69
CA THR A 266 -6.06 -4.55 6.19
C THR A 266 -7.04 -5.24 5.22
N PHE A 267 -6.77 -6.52 4.95
CA PHE A 267 -7.54 -7.40 4.09
C PHE A 267 -7.89 -8.66 4.89
N GLY A 268 -9.16 -8.84 5.24
CA GLY A 268 -9.61 -10.00 6.04
C GLY A 268 -8.91 -10.16 7.41
N GLY A 269 -8.38 -9.08 7.99
CA GLY A 269 -7.58 -9.10 9.23
C GLY A 269 -6.07 -9.25 9.05
N VAL A 270 -5.55 -9.27 7.82
CA VAL A 270 -4.12 -9.34 7.48
C VAL A 270 -3.66 -7.99 6.94
N VAL A 271 -2.48 -7.50 7.32
CA VAL A 271 -1.93 -6.26 6.72
C VAL A 271 -1.43 -6.59 5.32
N GLY A 272 -1.67 -5.74 4.32
CA GLY A 272 -1.23 -6.04 2.97
C GLY A 272 -1.23 -4.88 1.98
N ILE A 273 -0.75 -5.21 0.79
CA ILE A 273 -0.74 -4.38 -0.41
C ILE A 273 -1.30 -5.21 -1.55
N GLY A 274 -2.25 -4.67 -2.33
CA GLY A 274 -2.70 -5.35 -3.55
C GLY A 274 -3.75 -4.62 -4.38
N GLU A 275 -4.09 -5.22 -5.52
CA GLU A 275 -5.04 -4.64 -6.49
C GLU A 275 -6.51 -4.79 -6.08
N GLY A 276 -7.31 -3.78 -6.45
CA GLY A 276 -8.60 -3.49 -5.82
C GLY A 276 -9.78 -4.44 -6.10
N THR A 277 -9.59 -5.49 -6.89
CA THR A 277 -10.63 -6.49 -7.21
C THR A 277 -10.42 -7.84 -6.51
N SER A 278 -9.25 -8.07 -5.91
CA SER A 278 -8.96 -9.31 -5.20
C SER A 278 -9.36 -9.26 -3.72
N THR A 279 -9.74 -10.41 -3.16
CA THR A 279 -9.88 -10.61 -1.70
C THR A 279 -8.58 -11.11 -1.05
N ILE A 280 -7.55 -11.40 -1.85
CA ILE A 280 -6.20 -11.79 -1.45
C ILE A 280 -5.27 -10.64 -1.87
N PRO A 281 -4.56 -9.96 -0.95
CA PRO A 281 -3.57 -8.97 -1.31
C PRO A 281 -2.34 -9.66 -1.91
N ASP A 282 -1.72 -9.05 -2.91
CA ASP A 282 -0.57 -9.59 -3.62
C ASP A 282 0.65 -9.76 -2.68
N LEU A 283 0.79 -8.83 -1.71
CA LEU A 283 1.68 -8.90 -0.56
C LEU A 283 0.85 -8.91 0.74
N ALA A 284 1.05 -9.91 1.58
CA ALA A 284 0.43 -10.07 2.89
C ALA A 284 1.48 -10.08 4.03
N ILE A 285 1.12 -9.57 5.20
CA ILE A 285 1.88 -9.68 6.45
C ILE A 285 0.91 -10.09 7.56
N ASN A 286 1.06 -11.30 8.09
CA ASN A 286 0.18 -11.83 9.13
C ASN A 286 0.56 -11.32 10.54
N SER A 287 -0.28 -11.62 11.53
CA SER A 287 -0.09 -11.19 12.93
C SER A 287 1.15 -11.78 13.62
N SER A 288 1.80 -12.78 13.02
CA SER A 288 3.11 -13.33 13.45
C SER A 288 4.30 -12.65 12.78
N GLY A 289 4.07 -11.74 11.82
CA GLY A 289 5.12 -11.08 11.03
C GLY A 289 5.60 -11.86 9.81
N ASN A 290 4.94 -12.98 9.44
CA ASN A 290 5.25 -13.73 8.23
C ASN A 290 4.78 -12.97 6.98
N VAL A 291 5.61 -12.97 5.94
CA VAL A 291 5.28 -12.40 4.62
C VAL A 291 4.67 -13.47 3.72
N GLY A 292 3.51 -13.19 3.14
CA GLY A 292 2.90 -13.96 2.06
C GLY A 292 2.99 -13.22 0.74
N ILE A 293 3.32 -13.93 -0.34
CA ILE A 293 3.14 -13.48 -1.73
C ILE A 293 2.10 -14.39 -2.35
N GLY A 294 0.99 -13.84 -2.83
CA GLY A 294 -0.16 -14.62 -3.35
C GLY A 294 -0.97 -15.39 -2.28
N THR A 295 -0.64 -15.28 -0.99
CA THR A 295 -1.34 -15.96 0.12
C THR A 295 -1.59 -15.04 1.31
N THR A 296 -2.81 -15.09 1.87
CA THR A 296 -3.17 -14.43 3.13
C THR A 296 -2.70 -15.18 4.38
N SER A 297 -2.31 -16.44 4.24
CA SER A 297 -2.08 -17.36 5.37
C SER A 297 -0.66 -17.95 5.37
N PRO A 298 0.41 -17.11 5.31
CA PRO A 298 1.78 -17.59 5.15
C PRO A 298 2.24 -18.46 6.32
N GLY A 299 2.60 -19.72 6.03
CA GLY A 299 2.99 -20.73 7.02
C GLY A 299 4.43 -20.60 7.53
N ALA A 300 5.28 -19.88 6.81
CA ALA A 300 6.66 -19.58 7.16
C ALA A 300 6.95 -18.07 7.04
N LEU A 301 8.15 -17.61 7.45
CA LEU A 301 8.54 -16.19 7.43
C LEU A 301 8.41 -15.54 6.03
N LEU A 302 8.63 -16.32 4.98
CA LEU A 302 8.24 -16.02 3.61
C LEU A 302 7.50 -17.25 3.07
N ASP A 303 6.33 -17.02 2.49
CA ASP A 303 5.51 -18.03 1.82
C ASP A 303 5.11 -17.46 0.44
N VAL A 304 5.50 -18.14 -0.63
CA VAL A 304 5.23 -17.71 -2.01
C VAL A 304 4.31 -18.74 -2.64
N ALA A 305 3.08 -18.35 -2.92
CA ALA A 305 2.04 -19.21 -3.46
C ALA A 305 1.66 -18.75 -4.88
N GLY A 306 1.64 -19.69 -5.82
CA GLY A 306 0.89 -19.52 -7.06
C GLY A 306 -0.62 -19.56 -6.80
N ALA A 307 -1.42 -19.08 -7.75
CA ALA A 307 -2.85 -19.36 -7.75
C ALA A 307 -3.10 -20.87 -7.99
N GLU A 308 -4.30 -21.36 -7.68
CA GLU A 308 -4.64 -22.77 -7.87
C GLU A 308 -4.37 -23.24 -9.32
N ALA A 309 -3.61 -24.34 -9.47
CA ALA A 309 -3.09 -24.87 -10.73
C ALA A 309 -2.14 -23.94 -11.52
N THR A 310 -1.43 -23.04 -10.84
CA THR A 310 -0.30 -22.26 -11.41
C THR A 310 0.95 -22.37 -10.53
N ASP A 311 2.13 -22.33 -11.15
CA ASP A 311 3.41 -22.53 -10.47
C ASP A 311 3.71 -21.43 -9.45
N ALA A 312 4.36 -21.78 -8.34
CA ALA A 312 4.91 -20.80 -7.41
C ALA A 312 6.37 -20.51 -7.79
N GLU A 313 6.67 -19.28 -8.21
CA GLU A 313 8.00 -18.89 -8.70
C GLU A 313 8.64 -17.77 -7.87
N ILE A 314 9.91 -17.93 -7.54
CA ILE A 314 10.83 -16.84 -7.19
C ILE A 314 11.72 -16.61 -8.40
N ILE A 315 11.57 -15.45 -9.03
CA ILE A 315 12.34 -15.03 -10.20
C ILE A 315 13.48 -14.12 -9.75
N LEU A 316 14.69 -14.41 -10.22
CA LEU A 316 15.89 -13.60 -10.07
C LEU A 316 16.30 -13.15 -11.48
N ASP A 317 16.09 -11.88 -11.79
CA ASP A 317 16.31 -11.32 -13.12
C ASP A 317 17.49 -10.34 -13.09
N ALA A 318 18.43 -10.50 -14.01
CA ALA A 318 19.59 -9.62 -14.16
C ALA A 318 19.45 -8.59 -15.30
N ASP A 319 18.41 -8.76 -16.14
CA ASP A 319 18.15 -8.01 -17.37
C ASP A 319 18.19 -6.48 -17.23
N GLN A 320 18.80 -5.84 -18.23
CA GLN A 320 18.48 -4.46 -18.63
C GLN A 320 18.22 -4.32 -20.15
N GLY A 321 17.83 -5.41 -20.81
CA GLY A 321 17.24 -5.43 -22.15
C GLY A 321 18.21 -5.67 -23.31
N ASP A 322 19.44 -6.14 -23.08
CA ASP A 322 20.48 -6.29 -24.10
C ASP A 322 20.86 -7.73 -24.51
N ASP A 323 20.54 -8.77 -23.73
CA ASP A 323 20.57 -10.17 -24.19
C ASP A 323 19.38 -11.03 -23.71
N ALA A 324 19.51 -12.37 -23.69
CA ALA A 324 18.37 -13.30 -23.71
C ALA A 324 18.50 -14.48 -22.72
N ALA A 325 19.37 -14.39 -21.71
CA ALA A 325 19.70 -15.52 -20.83
C ALA A 325 19.75 -15.18 -19.32
N ASP A 326 19.31 -13.99 -18.94
CA ASP A 326 19.59 -13.39 -17.62
C ASP A 326 18.57 -13.69 -16.51
N THR A 327 17.47 -14.39 -16.83
CA THR A 327 16.45 -14.79 -15.85
C THR A 327 16.75 -16.18 -15.26
N TRP A 328 16.86 -16.25 -13.94
CA TRP A 328 16.87 -17.49 -13.16
C TRP A 328 15.58 -17.65 -12.36
N LYS A 329 15.13 -18.89 -12.16
CA LYS A 329 13.96 -19.20 -11.34
C LYS A 329 14.22 -20.31 -10.33
N ILE A 330 13.62 -20.17 -9.15
CA ILE A 330 13.30 -21.28 -8.25
C ILE A 330 11.78 -21.46 -8.33
N GLN A 331 11.32 -22.62 -8.76
CA GLN A 331 9.91 -22.90 -9.06
C GLN A 331 9.43 -24.14 -8.30
N SER A 332 8.26 -24.08 -7.68
CA SER A 332 7.46 -25.26 -7.30
C SER A 332 6.37 -25.45 -8.36
N ALA A 333 6.51 -26.50 -9.18
CA ALA A 333 5.63 -26.73 -10.32
C ALA A 333 4.26 -27.30 -9.90
N ALA A 334 3.17 -26.77 -10.45
CA ALA A 334 1.80 -27.11 -10.07
C ALA A 334 1.27 -28.41 -10.72
N SER A 335 1.96 -28.94 -11.74
CA SER A 335 1.59 -30.18 -12.44
C SER A 335 1.89 -31.46 -11.64
N ASP A 336 2.95 -31.43 -10.84
CA ASP A 336 3.63 -32.61 -10.28
C ASP A 336 4.18 -32.36 -8.86
N ASN A 337 4.30 -31.09 -8.44
CA ASN A 337 4.95 -30.63 -7.19
C ASN A 337 6.47 -30.82 -7.21
N ASP A 338 7.09 -30.84 -8.39
CA ASP A 338 8.55 -30.92 -8.54
C ASP A 338 9.18 -29.53 -8.28
N LEU A 339 10.30 -29.51 -7.53
CA LEU A 339 11.08 -28.30 -7.24
C LEU A 339 12.15 -28.13 -8.33
N ASN A 340 12.00 -27.09 -9.14
CA ASN A 340 12.84 -26.82 -10.31
C ASN A 340 13.76 -25.61 -10.10
N ILE A 341 15.00 -25.73 -10.56
CA ILE A 341 15.93 -24.61 -10.78
C ILE A 341 16.07 -24.44 -12.29
N ILE A 342 15.68 -23.27 -12.78
CA ILE A 342 15.52 -22.98 -14.21
C ILE A 342 16.39 -21.77 -14.57
N ASN A 343 17.03 -21.81 -15.74
CA ASN A 343 17.60 -20.63 -16.40
C ASN A 343 16.89 -20.45 -17.74
N ASP A 344 16.34 -19.24 -17.98
CA ASP A 344 15.38 -18.96 -19.06
C ASP A 344 14.26 -20.04 -19.13
N THR A 345 14.31 -20.91 -20.13
CA THR A 345 13.33 -21.96 -20.43
C THR A 345 13.82 -23.37 -20.09
N SER A 346 15.03 -23.50 -19.53
CA SER A 346 15.71 -24.79 -19.31
C SER A 346 15.80 -25.17 -17.83
N THR A 347 15.09 -26.23 -17.43
CA THR A 347 15.22 -26.82 -16.09
C THR A 347 16.57 -27.53 -15.96
N LEU A 348 17.50 -26.92 -15.24
CA LEU A 348 18.86 -27.43 -15.05
C LEU A 348 18.91 -28.49 -13.94
N VAL A 349 18.15 -28.25 -12.86
CA VAL A 349 17.99 -29.17 -11.73
C VAL A 349 16.51 -29.33 -11.42
N THR A 350 16.08 -30.55 -11.13
CA THR A 350 14.77 -30.86 -10.56
C THR A 350 14.91 -31.73 -9.31
N VAL A 351 14.02 -31.57 -8.35
CA VAL A 351 13.78 -32.53 -7.26
C VAL A 351 12.31 -32.93 -7.34
N GLN A 352 12.06 -34.17 -7.73
CA GLN A 352 10.70 -34.66 -7.94
C GLN A 352 9.94 -34.81 -6.62
N SER A 353 8.61 -34.77 -6.69
CA SER A 353 7.73 -35.00 -5.53
C SER A 353 7.86 -36.40 -4.89
N ASP A 354 8.47 -37.38 -5.57
CA ASP A 354 8.88 -38.67 -5.00
C ASP A 354 10.33 -38.72 -4.45
N GLY A 355 11.02 -37.58 -4.44
CA GLY A 355 12.36 -37.38 -3.87
C GLY A 355 13.53 -37.64 -4.81
N LYS A 356 13.29 -37.95 -6.09
CA LYS A 356 14.38 -38.15 -7.08
C LYS A 356 14.99 -36.82 -7.55
N VAL A 357 16.31 -36.71 -7.54
CA VAL A 357 17.04 -35.52 -8.03
C VAL A 357 17.52 -35.73 -9.47
N GLY A 358 17.13 -34.84 -10.38
CA GLY A 358 17.61 -34.80 -11.76
C GLY A 358 18.51 -33.59 -12.01
N ILE A 359 19.64 -33.78 -12.69
CA ILE A 359 20.49 -32.70 -13.23
C ILE A 359 20.63 -32.95 -14.74
N GLY A 360 20.25 -31.97 -15.56
CA GLY A 360 20.14 -32.15 -17.02
C GLY A 360 19.02 -33.10 -17.48
N THR A 361 18.11 -33.46 -16.57
CA THR A 361 16.93 -34.28 -16.86
C THR A 361 15.76 -33.93 -15.93
N THR A 362 14.57 -33.74 -16.50
CA THR A 362 13.30 -33.52 -15.77
C THR A 362 12.55 -34.82 -15.46
N SER A 363 13.14 -35.97 -15.77
CA SER A 363 12.53 -37.29 -15.49
C SER A 363 13.61 -38.27 -15.03
N PRO A 364 14.20 -38.08 -13.83
CA PRO A 364 15.17 -39.01 -13.28
C PRO A 364 14.56 -40.40 -13.08
N SER A 365 15.25 -41.44 -13.57
CA SER A 365 14.86 -42.85 -13.39
C SER A 365 15.46 -43.51 -12.15
N ALA A 366 16.25 -42.76 -11.37
CA ALA A 366 16.92 -43.19 -10.15
C ALA A 366 16.89 -42.07 -9.10
N ALA A 367 17.21 -42.40 -7.84
CA ALA A 367 17.21 -41.44 -6.70
C ALA A 367 18.05 -40.18 -6.97
N MET A 368 19.14 -40.32 -7.72
CA MET A 368 19.87 -39.21 -8.32
C MET A 368 20.23 -39.61 -9.75
N GLN A 369 19.97 -38.73 -10.73
CA GLN A 369 20.43 -38.90 -12.10
C GLN A 369 21.04 -37.59 -12.61
N ILE A 370 22.31 -37.66 -13.03
CA ILE A 370 22.96 -36.61 -13.81
C ILE A 370 23.01 -37.07 -15.25
N LYS A 371 22.62 -36.21 -16.18
CA LYS A 371 22.56 -36.48 -17.62
C LYS A 371 23.24 -35.34 -18.38
N GLY A 372 24.31 -35.65 -19.11
CA GLY A 372 24.95 -34.70 -20.03
C GLY A 372 24.05 -34.34 -21.21
N ALA A 373 24.30 -33.18 -21.81
CA ALA A 373 23.58 -32.73 -23.00
C ALA A 373 23.92 -33.56 -24.25
N ASP A 374 25.18 -34.02 -24.35
CA ASP A 374 25.74 -34.72 -25.51
C ASP A 374 26.58 -35.94 -25.07
N ASP A 375 26.69 -36.93 -25.97
CA ASP A 375 27.53 -38.13 -25.84
C ASP A 375 29.06 -37.84 -25.86
N THR A 376 29.47 -36.57 -25.82
CA THR A 376 30.81 -36.07 -26.18
C THR A 376 31.70 -35.74 -24.97
N TRP A 377 31.97 -36.73 -24.10
CA TRP A 377 32.90 -36.65 -22.96
C TRP A 377 32.59 -35.59 -21.87
N ASN A 378 31.57 -34.76 -22.05
CA ASN A 378 31.14 -33.76 -21.08
C ASN A 378 30.77 -34.43 -19.75
N SER A 379 31.49 -34.08 -18.68
CA SER A 379 31.61 -34.93 -17.50
C SER A 379 30.37 -34.89 -16.61
N HIS A 380 29.81 -36.07 -16.28
CA HIS A 380 28.64 -36.17 -15.40
C HIS A 380 28.99 -35.89 -13.93
N ILE A 381 30.13 -36.39 -13.45
CA ILE A 381 30.68 -36.06 -12.13
C ILE A 381 32.17 -35.75 -12.31
N ARG A 382 32.62 -34.61 -11.77
CA ARG A 382 34.00 -34.14 -11.74
C ARG A 382 34.37 -33.81 -10.29
N LEU A 383 35.56 -34.24 -9.87
CA LEU A 383 36.13 -34.04 -8.54
C LEU A 383 37.52 -33.41 -8.71
N GLU A 384 37.76 -32.27 -8.08
CA GLU A 384 38.98 -31.45 -8.22
C GLU A 384 39.55 -31.16 -6.83
N ASP A 385 40.89 -31.07 -6.68
CA ASP A 385 41.53 -30.80 -5.38
C ASP A 385 41.94 -29.31 -5.24
N ASP A 386 42.66 -28.74 -6.22
CA ASP A 386 43.05 -27.31 -6.22
C ASP A 386 43.29 -26.67 -7.61
N THR A 387 43.36 -27.43 -8.71
CA THR A 387 43.65 -26.86 -10.05
C THR A 387 42.73 -27.38 -11.14
N THR A 388 42.41 -26.54 -12.13
CA THR A 388 41.51 -26.88 -13.26
C THR A 388 42.01 -28.04 -14.13
N THR A 389 43.27 -28.44 -13.97
CA THR A 389 43.91 -29.60 -14.63
C THR A 389 43.92 -30.87 -13.78
N ASP A 390 43.96 -30.75 -12.45
CA ASP A 390 44.04 -31.89 -11.53
C ASP A 390 42.63 -32.29 -11.08
N TYR A 391 42.08 -33.29 -11.75
CA TYR A 391 40.74 -33.77 -11.50
C TYR A 391 40.54 -35.23 -11.90
N SER A 392 39.54 -35.85 -11.26
CA SER A 392 39.02 -37.16 -11.62
C SER A 392 37.53 -37.09 -11.98
N VAL A 393 37.08 -37.98 -12.87
CA VAL A 393 35.72 -37.98 -13.41
C VAL A 393 35.10 -39.37 -13.44
N ILE A 394 33.78 -39.39 -13.28
CA ILE A 394 32.92 -40.52 -13.64
C ILE A 394 32.18 -40.13 -14.92
N ILE A 395 32.45 -40.87 -16.00
CA ILE A 395 31.83 -40.69 -17.32
C ILE A 395 30.99 -41.93 -17.64
N GLN A 396 29.86 -41.73 -18.31
CA GLN A 396 29.08 -42.76 -18.96
C GLN A 396 28.85 -42.32 -20.40
N ASP A 397 29.27 -43.15 -21.37
CA ASP A 397 29.01 -42.93 -22.80
C ASP A 397 28.59 -44.25 -23.47
N ASN A 398 28.50 -44.27 -24.80
CA ASN A 398 28.12 -45.47 -25.57
C ASN A 398 29.11 -46.65 -25.47
N GLN A 399 30.26 -46.50 -24.80
CA GLN A 399 31.20 -47.57 -24.50
C GLN A 399 31.10 -48.08 -23.04
N GLY A 400 30.30 -47.45 -22.18
CA GLY A 400 30.08 -47.85 -20.79
C GLY A 400 30.52 -46.83 -19.74
N MET A 401 30.56 -47.26 -18.47
CA MET A 401 31.11 -46.47 -17.37
C MET A 401 32.63 -46.41 -17.42
N LYS A 402 33.18 -45.22 -17.18
CA LYS A 402 34.63 -44.94 -17.13
C LYS A 402 34.94 -44.12 -15.89
N PHE A 403 35.91 -44.59 -15.11
CA PHE A 403 36.61 -43.79 -14.10
C PHE A 403 37.90 -43.30 -14.75
N ARG A 404 38.17 -41.99 -14.67
CA ARG A 404 39.35 -41.40 -15.32
C ARG A 404 39.96 -40.30 -14.46
N THR A 405 41.28 -40.34 -14.32
CA THR A 405 42.17 -39.25 -13.91
C THR A 405 42.65 -38.47 -15.14
N PHE A 406 43.00 -37.19 -15.01
CA PHE A 406 43.20 -36.32 -16.18
C PHE A 406 44.62 -35.80 -16.44
N THR A 407 45.55 -35.83 -15.47
CA THR A 407 46.97 -35.50 -15.73
C THR A 407 47.83 -36.75 -15.94
N ASN A 408 48.94 -36.59 -16.66
CA ASN A 408 49.90 -37.68 -16.84
C ASN A 408 50.56 -38.00 -15.49
N ASN A 409 50.68 -39.29 -15.16
CA ASN A 409 51.11 -39.89 -13.88
C ASN A 409 50.02 -40.06 -12.80
N ASP A 410 48.75 -39.74 -13.06
CA ASP A 410 47.67 -39.89 -12.07
C ASP A 410 47.12 -41.32 -12.04
N ASN A 411 47.58 -42.12 -11.07
CA ASN A 411 47.15 -43.51 -10.91
C ASN A 411 45.76 -43.62 -10.23
N PHE A 412 44.96 -44.62 -10.62
CA PHE A 412 43.70 -44.94 -9.96
C PHE A 412 43.94 -45.90 -8.77
N TYR A 413 43.52 -45.51 -7.56
CA TYR A 413 43.81 -46.25 -6.32
C TYR A 413 42.57 -46.86 -5.65
N PHE A 414 42.68 -48.12 -5.23
CA PHE A 414 41.84 -48.71 -4.17
C PHE A 414 42.63 -48.72 -2.85
N ARG A 415 42.10 -48.05 -1.82
CA ARG A 415 42.77 -47.90 -0.52
C ARG A 415 41.94 -48.42 0.64
N ASP A 416 42.60 -48.77 1.74
CA ASP A 416 41.95 -49.09 3.00
C ASP A 416 41.60 -47.84 3.83
N ASN A 417 40.98 -48.04 4.99
CA ASN A 417 40.66 -46.98 5.95
C ASN A 417 41.89 -46.33 6.64
N SER A 418 43.08 -46.89 6.41
CA SER A 418 44.38 -46.38 6.86
C SER A 418 45.13 -45.63 5.75
N ASN A 419 44.47 -45.39 4.60
CA ASN A 419 45.00 -44.74 3.40
C ASN A 419 46.16 -45.51 2.72
N ILE A 420 46.23 -46.83 2.93
CA ILE A 420 47.20 -47.73 2.29
C ILE A 420 46.62 -48.23 0.96
N THR A 421 47.40 -48.17 -0.11
CA THR A 421 47.04 -48.76 -1.42
C THR A 421 46.99 -50.29 -1.33
N ILE A 422 45.80 -50.86 -1.52
CA ILE A 422 45.58 -52.31 -1.65
C ILE A 422 45.81 -52.74 -3.10
N MET A 423 45.28 -51.95 -4.04
CA MET A 423 45.39 -52.16 -5.48
C MET A 423 45.50 -50.80 -6.18
N MET A 424 46.25 -50.72 -7.27
CA MET A 424 46.25 -49.57 -8.16
C MET A 424 46.27 -49.98 -9.64
N LEU A 425 45.71 -49.12 -10.48
CA LEU A 425 45.99 -49.07 -11.91
C LEU A 425 46.91 -47.87 -12.15
N GLU A 426 48.09 -48.12 -12.70
CA GLU A 426 49.04 -47.09 -13.10
C GLU A 426 48.54 -46.35 -14.35
N ASP A 427 48.92 -45.08 -14.54
CA ASP A 427 48.68 -44.33 -15.80
C ASP A 427 49.34 -45.03 -17.02
N GLY A 428 50.37 -45.85 -16.78
CA GLY A 428 50.97 -46.77 -17.77
C GLY A 428 50.13 -48.02 -18.09
N GLY A 429 48.98 -48.22 -17.44
CA GLY A 429 48.08 -49.36 -17.64
C GLY A 429 48.41 -50.63 -16.83
N ASN A 430 49.44 -50.61 -15.98
CA ASN A 430 49.82 -51.75 -15.14
C ASN A 430 48.95 -51.85 -13.89
N VAL A 431 48.52 -53.06 -13.51
CA VAL A 431 47.76 -53.32 -12.28
C VAL A 431 48.70 -53.85 -11.19
N GLY A 432 48.85 -53.09 -10.10
CA GLY A 432 49.53 -53.53 -8.89
C GLY A 432 48.54 -53.99 -7.82
N ILE A 433 48.79 -55.14 -7.18
CA ILE A 433 48.06 -55.63 -6.01
C ILE A 433 49.06 -55.89 -4.88
N GLY A 434 48.90 -55.22 -3.74
CA GLY A 434 49.89 -55.22 -2.64
C GLY A 434 51.22 -54.54 -2.98
N THR A 435 51.32 -53.87 -4.14
CA THR A 435 52.48 -53.11 -4.60
C THR A 435 52.03 -51.75 -5.16
N THR A 436 52.88 -50.73 -5.03
CA THR A 436 52.68 -49.39 -5.58
C THR A 436 53.62 -49.06 -6.74
N ALA A 437 54.37 -50.06 -7.23
CA ALA A 437 55.31 -49.93 -8.34
C ALA A 437 55.30 -51.24 -9.16
N PRO A 438 54.20 -51.53 -9.89
CA PRO A 438 54.07 -52.77 -10.63
C PRO A 438 55.10 -52.86 -11.76
N VAL A 439 55.87 -53.95 -11.82
CA VAL A 439 56.88 -54.16 -12.89
C VAL A 439 56.36 -54.98 -14.08
N SER A 440 55.08 -55.35 -14.05
CA SER A 440 54.37 -56.07 -15.11
C SER A 440 52.90 -55.64 -15.16
N THR A 441 52.23 -55.89 -16.30
CA THR A 441 50.83 -55.50 -16.55
C THR A 441 49.84 -55.99 -15.49
N LEU A 442 50.16 -57.11 -14.85
CA LEU A 442 49.65 -57.48 -13.54
C LEU A 442 50.84 -57.85 -12.66
N ASP A 443 50.94 -57.23 -11.48
CA ASP A 443 51.96 -57.50 -10.47
C ASP A 443 51.25 -57.72 -9.12
N ILE A 444 51.55 -58.84 -8.47
CA ILE A 444 50.89 -59.29 -7.24
C ILE A 444 51.95 -59.61 -6.19
N ASN A 445 52.10 -58.70 -5.23
CA ASN A 445 52.97 -58.88 -4.07
C ASN A 445 52.30 -59.77 -3.02
N GLY A 446 52.07 -61.05 -3.37
CA GLY A 446 51.35 -62.00 -2.54
C GLY A 446 51.07 -63.35 -3.22
N SER A 447 50.37 -64.24 -2.51
CA SER A 447 50.02 -65.56 -3.02
C SER A 447 48.85 -65.52 -4.01
N VAL A 448 49.01 -66.15 -5.17
CA VAL A 448 47.92 -66.38 -6.14
C VAL A 448 47.33 -67.79 -5.94
N SER A 449 46.00 -67.90 -6.01
CA SER A 449 45.30 -69.18 -6.01
C SER A 449 44.94 -69.59 -7.44
N PHE A 450 45.19 -70.85 -7.80
CA PHE A 450 44.93 -71.39 -9.14
C PHE A 450 43.89 -72.52 -9.11
N SER A 451 43.02 -72.55 -10.11
CA SER A 451 42.03 -73.61 -10.29
C SER A 451 42.71 -74.98 -10.34
N THR A 452 42.37 -75.83 -9.38
CA THR A 452 43.01 -77.14 -9.15
C THR A 452 41.95 -78.22 -9.07
N VAL A 453 41.95 -79.16 -10.01
CA VAL A 453 40.98 -80.26 -10.08
C VAL A 453 41.67 -81.62 -9.99
N SER A 454 40.96 -82.63 -9.51
CA SER A 454 41.42 -84.03 -9.52
C SER A 454 40.60 -84.86 -10.51
N LYS A 455 41.24 -85.73 -11.29
CA LYS A 455 40.61 -86.59 -12.31
C LYS A 455 41.08 -88.05 -12.16
N THR A 456 40.14 -88.99 -12.23
CA THR A 456 40.37 -90.44 -12.07
C THR A 456 39.97 -91.27 -13.29
N ALA A 457 39.64 -90.59 -14.39
CA ALA A 457 39.14 -91.11 -15.65
C ALA A 457 39.37 -90.04 -16.75
N ASP A 458 39.18 -90.42 -18.01
CA ASP A 458 39.37 -89.53 -19.16
C ASP A 458 38.57 -88.20 -19.03
N TYR A 459 39.17 -87.09 -19.45
CA TYR A 459 38.62 -85.75 -19.26
C TYR A 459 39.10 -84.77 -20.33
N THR A 460 38.21 -83.90 -20.81
CA THR A 460 38.60 -82.76 -21.65
C THR A 460 38.86 -81.54 -20.77
N ALA A 461 40.07 -80.97 -20.84
CA ALA A 461 40.45 -79.77 -20.10
C ALA A 461 39.67 -78.54 -20.60
N THR A 462 39.28 -77.69 -19.65
CA THR A 462 38.45 -76.50 -19.89
C THR A 462 39.25 -75.20 -19.73
N ASP A 463 38.70 -74.09 -20.20
CA ASP A 463 39.20 -72.73 -19.98
C ASP A 463 39.26 -72.31 -18.50
N SER A 464 38.65 -73.11 -17.62
CA SER A 464 38.52 -72.89 -16.19
C SER A 464 39.45 -73.79 -15.37
N ASP A 465 40.14 -74.74 -16.00
CA ASP A 465 41.20 -75.54 -15.38
C ASP A 465 42.55 -74.79 -15.42
N HIS A 466 43.46 -75.08 -14.48
CA HIS A 466 44.87 -74.71 -14.59
C HIS A 466 45.78 -75.84 -14.11
N VAL A 467 45.54 -76.36 -12.89
CA VAL A 467 46.23 -77.53 -12.35
C VAL A 467 45.32 -78.76 -12.42
N ILE A 468 45.74 -79.79 -13.13
CA ILE A 468 45.00 -81.05 -13.28
C ILE A 468 45.79 -82.18 -12.62
N LEU A 469 45.31 -82.61 -11.45
CA LEU A 469 45.85 -83.71 -10.67
C LEU A 469 45.25 -85.03 -11.17
N VAL A 470 46.02 -85.81 -11.93
CA VAL A 470 45.57 -87.06 -12.53
C VAL A 470 45.90 -88.24 -11.63
N ASN A 471 44.94 -89.13 -11.42
CA ASN A 471 45.08 -90.37 -10.68
C ASN A 471 44.70 -91.54 -11.59
N SER A 472 45.71 -92.27 -12.07
CA SER A 472 45.57 -93.39 -13.00
C SER A 472 45.50 -94.76 -12.30
N SER A 473 45.14 -94.81 -11.00
CA SER A 473 45.13 -96.08 -10.24
C SER A 473 44.20 -97.16 -10.83
N SER A 474 43.20 -96.76 -11.61
CA SER A 474 42.19 -97.65 -12.21
C SER A 474 42.49 -98.02 -13.67
N GLY A 475 43.53 -97.46 -14.29
CA GLY A 475 43.86 -97.63 -15.71
C GLY A 475 44.54 -96.38 -16.29
N ASN A 476 44.90 -96.41 -17.58
CA ASN A 476 45.38 -95.20 -18.27
C ASN A 476 44.32 -94.09 -18.19
N VAL A 477 44.76 -92.83 -18.12
CA VAL A 477 43.86 -91.66 -18.13
C VAL A 477 44.33 -90.67 -19.19
N THR A 478 43.41 -90.32 -20.08
CA THR A 478 43.60 -89.39 -21.19
C THR A 478 43.02 -88.02 -20.82
N ILE A 479 43.84 -86.98 -20.86
CA ILE A 479 43.40 -85.59 -20.69
C ILE A 479 43.50 -84.88 -22.03
N THR A 480 42.39 -84.72 -22.73
CA THR A 480 42.34 -84.03 -24.02
C THR A 480 42.35 -82.51 -23.80
N LEU A 481 43.22 -81.80 -24.50
CA LEU A 481 43.32 -80.34 -24.47
C LEU A 481 42.15 -79.68 -25.23
N PRO A 482 41.76 -78.44 -24.89
CA PRO A 482 40.88 -77.64 -25.75
C PRO A 482 41.60 -77.27 -27.05
N ALA A 483 40.83 -76.82 -28.05
CA ALA A 483 41.39 -76.40 -29.34
C ALA A 483 42.37 -75.21 -29.17
N VAL A 484 43.63 -75.41 -29.57
CA VAL A 484 44.77 -74.52 -29.33
C VAL A 484 44.52 -73.06 -29.75
N SER A 485 43.79 -72.90 -30.86
CA SER A 485 43.45 -71.61 -31.48
C SER A 485 42.53 -70.71 -30.63
N GLY A 486 41.80 -71.27 -29.66
CA GLY A 486 40.98 -70.50 -28.73
C GLY A 486 41.72 -70.01 -27.49
N VAL A 487 42.98 -70.41 -27.28
CA VAL A 487 43.62 -70.39 -25.95
C VAL A 487 45.11 -70.00 -25.97
N SER A 488 45.53 -69.10 -26.87
CA SER A 488 46.90 -68.55 -26.86
C SER A 488 47.27 -67.98 -25.48
N GLY A 489 48.48 -68.26 -25.01
CA GLY A 489 48.98 -67.91 -23.67
C GLY A 489 48.45 -68.78 -22.53
N ARG A 490 47.51 -69.71 -22.79
CA ARG A 490 46.97 -70.61 -21.76
C ARG A 490 48.03 -71.60 -21.30
N VAL A 491 48.29 -71.61 -19.99
CA VAL A 491 49.12 -72.62 -19.32
C VAL A 491 48.25 -73.65 -18.60
N TYR A 492 48.59 -74.93 -18.73
CA TYR A 492 48.09 -76.03 -17.91
C TYR A 492 49.26 -76.76 -17.23
N ILE A 493 49.03 -77.23 -15.99
CA ILE A 493 49.97 -78.00 -15.19
C ILE A 493 49.33 -79.34 -14.85
N PHE A 494 49.79 -80.40 -15.52
CA PHE A 494 49.32 -81.76 -15.28
C PHE A 494 50.25 -82.47 -14.30
N LYS A 495 49.72 -83.16 -13.30
CA LYS A 495 50.53 -83.94 -12.34
C LYS A 495 49.96 -85.33 -12.13
N LYS A 496 50.77 -86.37 -12.36
CA LYS A 496 50.40 -87.74 -11.94
C LYS A 496 50.54 -87.85 -10.43
N THR A 497 49.47 -88.24 -9.75
CA THR A 497 49.42 -88.34 -8.28
C THR A 497 49.58 -89.76 -7.76
N SER A 498 49.23 -90.76 -8.57
CA SER A 498 49.18 -92.17 -8.18
C SER A 498 50.47 -92.93 -8.48
N ALA A 499 50.66 -94.07 -7.79
CA ALA A 499 51.89 -94.87 -7.80
C ALA A 499 51.88 -96.05 -8.78
N ASP A 500 50.81 -96.22 -9.55
CA ASP A 500 50.66 -97.25 -10.57
C ASP A 500 51.53 -97.00 -11.80
N GLY A 501 51.80 -98.05 -12.57
CA GLY A 501 52.52 -97.97 -13.86
C GLY A 501 51.66 -97.62 -15.06
N ASN A 502 50.41 -97.17 -14.88
CA ASN A 502 49.55 -96.77 -16.01
C ASN A 502 49.97 -95.38 -16.52
N ASN A 503 49.59 -95.08 -17.76
CA ASN A 503 49.94 -93.81 -18.41
C ASN A 503 48.93 -92.72 -18.07
N VAL A 504 49.44 -91.51 -17.81
CA VAL A 504 48.72 -90.26 -18.06
C VAL A 504 49.07 -89.82 -19.48
N ILE A 505 48.05 -89.63 -20.30
CA ILE A 505 48.19 -89.25 -21.71
C ILE A 505 47.57 -87.89 -21.87
N ILE A 506 48.36 -86.84 -22.14
CA ILE A 506 47.79 -85.57 -22.57
C ILE A 506 47.64 -85.65 -24.09
N ASP A 507 46.47 -85.29 -24.59
CA ASP A 507 46.07 -85.49 -25.99
C ASP A 507 45.71 -84.14 -26.63
N GLY A 508 46.22 -83.88 -27.84
CA GLY A 508 45.88 -82.69 -28.60
C GLY A 508 44.43 -82.76 -29.10
N ASN A 509 43.79 -81.63 -29.40
CA ASN A 509 42.45 -81.68 -29.94
C ASN A 509 42.47 -82.20 -31.39
N ALA A 510 41.93 -83.41 -31.60
CA ALA A 510 41.79 -84.13 -32.87
C ALA A 510 43.10 -84.42 -33.64
N SER A 511 43.76 -83.39 -34.16
CA SER A 511 45.06 -83.49 -34.86
C SER A 511 46.02 -82.34 -34.54
N GLU A 512 45.71 -81.54 -33.52
CA GLU A 512 46.65 -80.56 -32.94
C GLU A 512 47.84 -81.28 -32.30
N THR A 513 48.98 -80.59 -32.17
CA THR A 513 50.21 -81.18 -31.63
C THR A 513 50.69 -80.47 -30.36
N ILE A 514 51.29 -81.29 -29.49
CA ILE A 514 52.05 -80.96 -28.29
C ILE A 514 53.52 -81.26 -28.61
N ASP A 515 54.34 -80.23 -28.75
CA ASP A 515 55.79 -80.33 -29.06
C ASP A 515 56.08 -81.25 -30.27
N GLY A 516 55.28 -81.08 -31.33
CA GLY A 516 55.38 -81.84 -32.59
C GLY A 516 54.73 -83.23 -32.59
N ALA A 517 54.22 -83.74 -31.46
CA ALA A 517 53.50 -85.02 -31.36
C ALA A 517 52.01 -84.81 -31.03
N VAL A 518 51.11 -85.70 -31.45
CA VAL A 518 49.67 -85.57 -31.10
C VAL A 518 49.36 -85.84 -29.62
N THR A 519 50.25 -86.54 -28.90
CA THR A 519 50.09 -86.82 -27.46
C THR A 519 51.41 -86.61 -26.71
N LYS A 520 51.30 -86.21 -25.44
CA LYS A 520 52.39 -86.19 -24.45
C LYS A 520 52.05 -87.18 -23.34
N THR A 521 52.68 -88.36 -23.40
CA THR A 521 52.47 -89.46 -22.45
C THR A 521 53.53 -89.49 -21.37
N PHE A 522 53.14 -89.75 -20.13
CA PHE A 522 54.03 -89.92 -18.98
C PHE A 522 53.45 -90.89 -17.93
N SER A 523 54.28 -91.44 -17.05
CA SER A 523 53.83 -92.51 -16.12
C SER A 523 54.53 -92.53 -14.76
N THR A 524 55.50 -91.66 -14.48
CA THR A 524 56.17 -91.64 -13.17
C THR A 524 55.31 -90.93 -12.12
N GLN A 525 55.24 -91.46 -10.89
CA GLN A 525 54.52 -90.79 -9.81
C GLN A 525 55.14 -89.42 -9.52
N TYR A 526 54.27 -88.41 -9.33
CA TYR A 526 54.61 -87.01 -9.10
C TYR A 526 55.33 -86.29 -10.24
N GLU A 527 55.47 -86.94 -11.40
CA GLU A 527 55.85 -86.27 -12.64
C GLU A 527 54.84 -85.17 -12.98
N VAL A 528 55.37 -84.01 -13.33
CA VAL A 528 54.63 -82.80 -13.70
C VAL A 528 54.97 -82.46 -15.13
N VAL A 529 53.95 -82.19 -15.93
CA VAL A 529 54.09 -81.64 -17.29
C VAL A 529 53.39 -80.30 -17.31
N THR A 530 54.14 -79.24 -17.55
CA THR A 530 53.60 -77.90 -17.83
C THR A 530 53.49 -77.75 -19.34
N ILE A 531 52.36 -77.26 -19.84
CA ILE A 531 52.13 -77.02 -21.27
C ILE A 531 51.54 -75.63 -21.46
N ILE A 532 52.03 -74.88 -22.44
CA ILE A 532 51.50 -73.59 -22.88
C ILE A 532 51.04 -73.65 -24.34
N SER A 533 49.97 -72.94 -24.70
CA SER A 533 49.57 -72.69 -26.09
C SER A 533 50.16 -71.38 -26.59
N ASP A 534 50.68 -71.36 -27.82
CA ASP A 534 50.98 -70.11 -28.54
C ASP A 534 49.79 -69.60 -29.40
N GLY A 535 48.71 -70.39 -29.51
CA GLY A 535 47.56 -70.17 -30.38
C GLY A 535 47.59 -70.98 -31.68
N THR A 536 48.67 -71.71 -31.96
CA THR A 536 48.88 -72.53 -33.16
C THR A 536 49.27 -73.97 -32.81
N VAL A 537 50.14 -74.16 -31.80
CA VAL A 537 50.52 -75.47 -31.24
C VAL A 537 50.67 -75.39 -29.72
N TRP A 538 50.67 -76.55 -29.07
CA TRP A 538 50.97 -76.70 -27.66
C TRP A 538 52.48 -76.98 -27.46
N TRP A 539 53.10 -76.33 -26.49
CA TRP A 539 54.52 -76.46 -26.15
C TRP A 539 54.68 -76.98 -24.72
N VAL A 540 55.57 -77.95 -24.51
CA VAL A 540 55.97 -78.39 -23.15
C VAL A 540 57.03 -77.42 -22.62
N LEU A 541 56.94 -77.06 -21.33
CA LEU A 541 57.88 -76.18 -20.62
C LEU A 541 58.72 -76.96 -19.59
#